data_AF-A0A534L7Z7-F1
#
_entry.id   AF-A0A534L7Z7-F1
#
_cell.length_a   1.000
_cell.length_b   1.000
_cell.length_c   1.000
_cell.angle_alpha   90.00
_cell.angle_beta   90.00
_cell.angle_gamma   90.00
#
_symmetry.space_group_name_H-M   'P 1'
#
loop_
_entity.id
_entity.type
_entity.pdbx_description
1 polymer ?
#
loop_
_entity_poly.entity_id
_entity_poly.type
_entity_poly.pdbx_seq_one_letter_code
_entity_poly.pdbx_strand_id
1 'polypeptide(L)'
;MATVFQILGAEWLVFALGIWLIGIVALVFGALWMYREAQSRRMDATVWVVLLVVATLLAGIIGFLIVFVIFLVVRENHPIGGGMPMGYGPYAPYPAPVVPAACPVCGRPMTWFPQYQRWYCPSCGAYR
;
A
#
# COMPACT_ATOMS: atom_id res chain seq x y z
N MET A 1 38.68 -39.43 -22.99
CA MET A 1 39.26 -39.36 -21.64
C MET A 1 38.93 -37.97 -21.11
N ALA A 2 37.91 -37.82 -20.27
CA ALA A 2 37.61 -36.50 -19.69
C ALA A 2 38.74 -36.13 -18.73
N THR A 3 39.33 -34.95 -18.89
CA THR A 3 40.40 -34.52 -17.98
C THR A 3 39.81 -34.22 -16.60
N VAL A 4 40.60 -34.38 -15.54
CA VAL A 4 40.19 -34.11 -14.14
C VAL A 4 39.55 -32.71 -14.00
N PHE A 5 39.99 -31.75 -14.81
CA PHE A 5 39.41 -30.40 -14.91
C PHE A 5 37.97 -30.37 -15.44
N GLN A 6 37.60 -31.24 -16.39
CA GLN A 6 36.23 -31.35 -16.91
C GLN A 6 35.28 -31.99 -15.90
N ILE A 7 35.77 -32.93 -15.07
CA ILE A 7 34.95 -33.60 -14.04
C ILE A 7 34.72 -32.64 -12.87
N LEU A 8 35.78 -32.03 -12.31
CA LEU A 8 35.65 -31.03 -11.24
C LEU A 8 34.86 -29.80 -11.71
N GLY A 9 35.10 -29.31 -12.93
CA GLY A 9 34.40 -28.14 -13.46
C GLY A 9 32.91 -28.34 -13.70
N ALA A 10 32.48 -29.54 -14.12
CA ALA A 10 31.08 -29.86 -14.33
C ALA A 10 30.26 -29.85 -13.04
N GLU A 11 30.82 -30.33 -11.92
CA GLU A 11 30.11 -30.36 -10.65
C GLU A 11 29.90 -28.95 -10.09
N TRP A 12 30.93 -28.09 -10.14
CA TRP A 12 30.81 -26.68 -9.79
C TRP A 12 29.78 -25.94 -10.66
N LEU A 13 29.68 -26.30 -11.95
CA LEU A 13 28.67 -25.76 -12.85
C LEU A 13 27.26 -26.14 -12.43
N VAL A 14 27.04 -27.41 -12.03
CA VAL A 14 25.73 -27.88 -11.52
C VAL A 14 25.37 -27.17 -10.22
N PHE A 15 26.32 -27.01 -9.29
CA PHE A 15 26.08 -26.26 -8.06
C PHE A 15 25.76 -24.79 -8.31
N ALA A 16 26.50 -24.13 -9.22
CA ALA A 16 26.25 -22.74 -9.59
C ALA A 16 24.88 -22.55 -10.25
N LEU A 17 24.50 -23.45 -11.18
CA LEU A 17 23.17 -23.45 -11.81
C LEU A 17 22.06 -23.74 -10.80
N GLY A 18 22.31 -24.63 -9.85
CA GLY A 18 21.38 -24.93 -8.76
C GLY A 18 21.13 -23.71 -7.87
N ILE A 19 22.17 -23.01 -7.44
CA ILE A 19 22.07 -21.77 -6.65
C ILE A 19 21.33 -20.70 -7.44
N TRP A 20 21.61 -20.57 -8.73
CA TRP A 20 20.94 -19.61 -9.61
C TRP A 20 19.44 -19.91 -9.75
N LEU A 21 19.07 -21.18 -9.97
CA LEU A 21 17.68 -21.63 -10.02
C LEU A 21 16.94 -21.37 -8.70
N ILE A 22 17.57 -21.70 -7.57
CA ILE A 22 17.00 -21.43 -6.24
C ILE A 22 16.78 -19.92 -6.04
N GLY A 23 17.73 -19.09 -6.47
CA GLY A 23 17.60 -17.63 -6.44
C GLY A 23 16.42 -17.12 -7.28
N ILE A 24 16.21 -17.67 -8.47
CA ILE A 24 15.06 -17.33 -9.33
C ILE A 24 13.76 -17.75 -8.68
N VAL A 25 13.68 -18.97 -8.14
CA VAL A 25 12.48 -19.45 -7.46
C VAL A 25 12.15 -18.56 -6.26
N ALA A 26 13.16 -18.19 -5.47
CA ALA A 26 12.99 -17.25 -4.35
C ALA A 26 12.52 -15.86 -4.82
N LEU A 27 13.05 -15.36 -5.94
CA LEU A 27 12.64 -14.08 -6.52
C LEU A 27 11.18 -14.14 -6.98
N VAL A 28 10.80 -15.18 -7.73
CA VAL A 28 9.42 -15.37 -8.22
C VAL A 28 8.47 -15.48 -7.04
N PHE A 29 8.81 -16.29 -6.03
CA PHE A 29 8.00 -16.44 -4.83
C PHE A 29 7.86 -15.11 -4.07
N GLY A 30 8.98 -14.39 -3.88
CA GLY A 30 9.00 -13.07 -3.26
C GLY A 30 8.16 -12.05 -4.03
N ALA A 31 8.23 -12.04 -5.36
CA ALA A 31 7.44 -11.16 -6.22
C ALA A 31 5.94 -11.48 -6.15
N LEU A 32 5.56 -12.76 -6.20
CA LEU A 32 4.16 -13.19 -6.07
C LEU A 32 3.59 -12.84 -4.69
N TRP A 33 4.37 -13.08 -3.64
CA TRP A 33 3.99 -12.71 -2.27
C TRP A 33 3.83 -11.20 -2.14
N MET A 34 4.82 -10.43 -2.58
CA MET A 34 4.81 -8.97 -2.53
C MET A 34 3.66 -8.37 -3.36
N TYR A 35 3.34 -8.97 -4.51
CA TYR A 35 2.19 -8.58 -5.33
C TYR A 35 0.86 -8.78 -4.58
N ARG A 36 0.65 -9.97 -4.01
CA ARG A 36 -0.57 -10.29 -3.27
C ARG A 36 -0.73 -9.40 -2.04
N GLU A 37 0.37 -9.14 -1.35
CA GLU A 37 0.41 -8.27 -0.16
C GLU A 37 0.21 -6.79 -0.49
N ALA A 38 0.73 -6.32 -1.63
CA ALA A 38 0.48 -4.95 -2.09
C ALA A 38 -1.01 -4.75 -2.43
N GLN A 39 -1.62 -5.72 -3.12
CA GLN A 39 -3.06 -5.71 -3.44
C GLN A 39 -3.94 -5.69 -2.18
N SER A 40 -3.59 -6.49 -1.16
CA SER A 40 -4.38 -6.54 0.09
C SER A 40 -4.36 -5.20 0.85
N ARG A 41 -3.29 -4.42 0.69
CA ARG A 41 -3.09 -3.10 1.30
C ARG A 41 -3.48 -1.94 0.39
N ARG A 42 -4.05 -2.22 -0.79
CA ARG A 42 -4.39 -1.23 -1.84
C ARG A 42 -3.22 -0.32 -2.24
N MET A 43 -2.00 -0.84 -2.19
CA MET A 43 -0.82 -0.20 -2.78
C MET A 43 -0.74 -0.59 -4.27
N ASP A 44 -0.13 0.25 -5.11
CA ASP A 44 0.07 -0.04 -6.53
C ASP A 44 1.03 -1.24 -6.73
N ALA A 45 0.46 -2.44 -6.76
CA ALA A 45 1.21 -3.69 -6.79
C ALA A 45 2.12 -3.81 -8.02
N THR A 46 1.68 -3.29 -9.17
CA THR A 46 2.48 -3.28 -10.40
C THR A 46 3.76 -2.49 -10.23
N VAL A 47 3.69 -1.29 -9.62
CA VAL A 47 4.86 -0.43 -9.40
C VAL A 47 5.89 -1.13 -8.51
N TRP A 48 5.41 -1.76 -7.44
CA TRP A 48 6.24 -2.50 -6.50
C TRP A 48 6.94 -3.71 -7.14
N VAL A 49 6.23 -4.52 -7.93
CA VAL A 49 6.84 -5.66 -8.64
C VAL A 49 7.84 -5.19 -9.68
N VAL A 50 7.52 -4.14 -10.46
CA VAL A 50 8.44 -3.58 -11.45
C VAL A 50 9.71 -3.05 -10.78
N LEU A 51 9.59 -2.31 -9.68
CA LEU A 51 10.75 -1.85 -8.91
C LEU A 51 11.60 -3.01 -8.40
N LEU A 52 10.97 -4.06 -7.86
CA LEU A 52 11.69 -5.24 -7.38
C LEU A 52 12.47 -5.92 -8.50
N VAL A 53 11.84 -6.15 -9.65
CA VAL A 53 12.46 -6.79 -10.82
C VAL A 53 13.59 -5.93 -11.40
N VAL A 54 13.36 -4.62 -11.59
CA VAL A 54 14.39 -3.72 -12.12
C VAL A 54 15.57 -3.61 -11.16
N ALA A 55 15.33 -3.47 -9.86
CA ALA A 55 16.39 -3.41 -8.86
C ALA A 55 17.19 -4.72 -8.79
N THR A 56 16.52 -5.88 -8.89
CA THR A 56 17.22 -7.18 -8.94
C THR A 56 18.04 -7.36 -10.20
N LEU A 57 17.56 -6.92 -11.36
CA LEU A 57 18.32 -7.02 -12.60
C LEU A 57 19.55 -6.10 -12.59
N LEU A 58 19.46 -4.91 -11.99
CA LEU A 58 20.55 -3.94 -11.97
C LEU A 58 21.58 -4.18 -10.86
N ALA A 59 21.14 -4.59 -9.66
CA ALA A 59 21.98 -4.69 -8.47
C ALA A 59 21.96 -6.09 -7.82
N GLY A 60 21.38 -7.09 -8.50
CA GLY A 60 21.34 -8.46 -8.02
C GLY A 60 20.61 -8.61 -6.68
N ILE A 61 21.20 -9.39 -5.77
CA ILE A 61 20.67 -9.65 -4.42
C ILE A 61 20.56 -8.34 -3.62
N ILE A 62 21.49 -7.40 -3.81
CA ILE A 62 21.49 -6.13 -3.07
C ILE A 62 20.24 -5.32 -3.44
N GLY A 63 19.91 -5.24 -4.73
CA GLY A 63 18.70 -4.57 -5.21
C GLY A 63 17.41 -5.22 -4.69
N PHE A 64 17.36 -6.55 -4.65
CA PHE A 64 16.25 -7.29 -4.03
C PHE A 64 16.02 -6.85 -2.59
N LEU A 65 17.07 -6.91 -1.77
CA LEU A 65 16.98 -6.63 -0.35
C LEU A 65 16.60 -5.18 -0.08
N ILE A 66 17.14 -4.23 -0.85
CA ILE A 66 16.81 -2.80 -0.72
C ILE A 66 15.31 -2.60 -0.97
N VAL A 67 14.78 -3.03 -2.11
CA VAL A 67 13.34 -2.83 -2.42
C VAL A 67 12.46 -3.58 -1.44
N PHE A 68 12.85 -4.80 -1.06
CA PHE A 68 12.11 -5.61 -0.09
C PHE A 68 12.02 -4.90 1.28
N VAL A 69 13.13 -4.36 1.78
CA VAL A 69 13.14 -3.61 3.05
C VAL A 69 12.31 -2.33 2.93
N ILE A 70 12.46 -1.56 1.84
CA ILE A 70 11.65 -0.36 1.62
C ILE A 70 10.16 -0.72 1.58
N PHE A 71 9.78 -1.81 0.90
CA PHE A 71 8.41 -2.31 0.88
C PHE A 71 7.91 -2.64 2.29
N LEU A 72 8.72 -3.32 3.12
CA LEU A 72 8.36 -3.62 4.50
C LEU A 72 8.23 -2.37 5.38
N VAL A 73 9.01 -1.31 5.13
CA VAL A 73 8.87 -0.04 5.85
C VAL A 73 7.61 0.69 5.40
N VAL A 74 7.37 0.79 4.09
CA VAL A 74 6.19 1.47 3.55
C VAL A 74 4.90 0.76 3.97
N ARG A 75 4.86 -0.57 3.93
CA ARG A 75 3.65 -1.32 4.28
C ARG A 75 3.21 -1.10 5.73
N GLU A 76 4.13 -0.77 6.65
CA GLU A 76 3.80 -0.48 8.05
C GLU A 76 2.84 0.72 8.15
N ASN A 77 2.99 1.68 7.24
CA ASN A 77 2.13 2.87 7.16
C ASN A 77 0.79 2.61 6.43
N HIS A 78 0.63 1.45 5.78
CA HIS A 78 -0.58 1.09 5.03
C HIS A 78 -1.30 -0.08 5.72
N PRO A 79 -2.30 0.20 6.58
CA PRO A 79 -3.09 -0.85 7.21
C PRO A 79 -3.89 -1.63 6.18
N ILE A 80 -4.06 -2.93 6.43
CA ILE A 80 -4.79 -3.86 5.57
C ILE A 80 -6.24 -3.34 5.43
N GLY A 81 -6.69 -3.13 4.19
CA GLY A 81 -8.04 -2.61 3.93
C GLY A 81 -8.22 -1.09 4.13
N GLY A 82 -7.15 -0.35 4.43
CA GLY A 82 -7.17 1.11 4.43
C GLY A 82 -7.59 1.62 3.05
N GLY A 83 -8.78 2.21 2.99
CA GLY A 83 -9.19 2.96 1.81
C GLY A 83 -8.13 4.02 1.50
N MET A 84 -7.75 4.09 0.22
CA MET A 84 -7.23 5.27 -0.49
C MET A 84 -7.27 6.56 0.33
N PRO A 85 -6.19 7.39 0.34
CA PRO A 85 -6.21 8.68 1.00
C PRO A 85 -7.42 9.46 0.51
N MET A 86 -8.42 9.52 1.38
CA MET A 86 -9.63 10.27 1.20
C MET A 86 -9.18 11.73 1.17
N GLY A 87 -9.04 12.28 -0.02
CA GLY A 87 -8.97 13.72 -0.25
C GLY A 87 -10.20 14.47 0.28
N TYR A 88 -11.21 13.78 0.80
CA TYR A 88 -12.25 14.30 1.67
C TYR A 88 -12.49 13.29 2.78
N GLY A 89 -11.89 13.54 3.95
CA GLY A 89 -11.94 12.63 5.08
C GLY A 89 -13.37 12.19 5.44
N PRO A 90 -13.56 10.97 5.95
CA PRO A 90 -14.82 10.60 6.56
C PRO A 90 -14.96 11.51 7.78
N TYR A 91 -15.87 12.47 7.72
CA TYR A 91 -16.35 13.14 8.91
C TYR A 91 -16.77 12.00 9.83
N ALA A 92 -16.00 11.79 10.90
CA ALA A 92 -16.39 10.91 11.97
C ALA A 92 -17.84 11.28 12.31
N PRO A 93 -18.73 10.31 12.57
CA PRO A 93 -20.08 10.62 13.00
C PRO A 93 -19.99 11.28 14.37
N TYR A 94 -19.73 12.59 14.39
CA TYR A 94 -20.01 13.41 15.54
C TYR A 94 -21.51 13.27 15.76
N PRO A 95 -21.96 12.87 16.97
CA PRO A 95 -23.37 12.77 17.25
C PRO A 95 -23.97 14.14 16.96
N ALA A 96 -24.84 14.21 15.95
CA ALA A 96 -25.60 15.42 15.69
C ALA A 96 -26.36 15.74 16.98
N PRO A 97 -26.37 17.00 17.44
CA PRO A 97 -27.13 17.34 18.63
C PRO A 97 -28.60 16.92 18.43
N VAL A 98 -29.14 16.23 19.42
CA VAL A 98 -30.44 15.53 19.34
C VAL A 98 -31.63 16.47 19.14
N VAL A 99 -31.41 17.78 19.25
CA VAL A 99 -32.43 18.82 19.15
C VAL A 99 -32.07 19.75 17.98
N PRO A 100 -32.87 19.77 16.90
CA PRO A 100 -32.71 20.75 15.83
C PRO A 100 -32.79 22.17 16.40
N ALA A 101 -31.72 22.95 16.26
CA ALA A 101 -31.77 24.36 16.66
C ALA A 101 -32.76 25.12 15.76
N ALA A 102 -33.64 25.92 16.35
CA ALA A 102 -34.47 26.85 15.60
C ALA A 102 -33.62 28.05 15.16
N CYS A 103 -33.83 28.51 13.92
CA CYS A 103 -33.17 29.69 13.41
C CYS A 103 -33.62 30.95 14.18
N PRO A 104 -32.70 31.78 14.70
CA PRO A 104 -33.08 33.00 15.42
C PRO A 104 -33.68 34.07 14.50
N VAL A 105 -33.48 33.96 13.18
CA VAL A 105 -33.96 34.94 12.18
C VAL A 105 -35.38 34.61 11.71
N CYS A 106 -35.68 33.32 11.50
CA CYS A 106 -36.91 32.90 10.85
C CYS A 106 -37.65 31.73 11.51
N GLY A 107 -37.20 31.24 12.67
CA GLY A 107 -37.88 30.24 13.48
C GLY A 107 -37.91 28.81 12.91
N ARG A 108 -37.41 28.61 11.68
CA ARG A 108 -37.39 27.31 10.99
C ARG A 108 -36.31 26.37 11.56
N PRO A 109 -36.48 25.04 11.43
CA PRO A 109 -35.47 24.07 11.87
C PRO A 109 -34.18 24.22 11.07
N MET A 110 -33.04 24.22 11.75
CA MET A 110 -31.71 24.26 11.13
C MET A 110 -31.16 22.86 10.90
N THR A 111 -30.24 22.75 9.94
CA THR A 111 -29.51 21.52 9.65
C THR A 111 -28.09 21.64 10.22
N TRP A 112 -27.63 20.58 10.89
CA TRP A 112 -26.28 20.51 11.44
C TRP A 112 -25.28 20.13 10.33
N PHE A 113 -24.23 20.93 10.15
CA PHE A 113 -23.13 20.63 9.23
C PHE A 113 -21.89 20.18 10.00
N PRO A 114 -21.54 18.87 9.98
CA PRO A 114 -20.47 18.32 10.81
C PRO A 114 -19.08 18.84 10.41
N GLN A 115 -18.90 19.22 9.14
CA GLN A 115 -17.65 19.77 8.60
C GLN A 115 -17.23 21.07 9.29
N TYR A 116 -18.19 21.90 9.69
CA TYR A 116 -17.94 23.21 10.28
C TYR A 116 -18.41 23.31 11.73
N GLN A 117 -19.02 22.24 12.26
CA GLN A 117 -19.66 22.19 13.57
C GLN A 117 -20.57 23.40 13.83
N ARG A 118 -21.40 23.73 12.82
CA ARG A 118 -22.31 24.87 12.86
C ARG A 118 -23.70 24.47 12.37
N TRP A 119 -24.70 25.19 12.86
CA TRP A 119 -26.06 25.10 12.34
C TRP A 119 -26.22 26.03 11.16
N TYR A 120 -26.84 25.53 10.09
CA TYR A 120 -27.17 26.31 8.90
C TYR A 120 -28.67 26.29 8.66
N CYS A 121 -29.24 27.46 8.38
CA CYS A 121 -30.63 27.59 7.99
C CYS A 121 -30.77 27.62 6.46
N PRO A 122 -31.32 26.58 5.81
CA PRO A 122 -31.48 26.54 4.35
C PRO A 122 -32.49 27.55 3.81
N SER A 123 -33.35 28.11 4.67
CA SER A 123 -34.34 29.11 4.27
C SER A 123 -33.80 30.54 4.25
N CYS A 124 -32.89 30.85 5.17
CA CYS A 124 -32.53 32.24 5.50
C CYS A 124 -31.02 32.48 5.34
N GLY A 125 -30.23 31.42 5.05
CA GLY A 125 -28.77 31.49 4.87
C GLY A 125 -27.99 31.79 6.15
N ALA A 126 -28.66 31.91 7.30
CA ALA A 126 -28.05 32.26 8.57
C ALA A 126 -27.36 31.06 9.25
N TYR A 127 -26.25 31.34 9.93
CA TYR A 127 -25.49 30.37 10.72
C TYR A 127 -25.70 30.59 12.23
N ARG A 128 -25.53 29.53 13.02
CA ARG A 128 -25.51 29.56 14.49
C ARG A 128 -24.44 28.61 15.03
#